data_AF-A0A1D7UCJ1-F1
#
_entry.id   AF-A0A1D7UCJ1-F1
#
_cell.length_a   1.000
_cell.length_b   1.000
_cell.length_c   1.000
_cell.angle_alpha   90.00
_cell.angle_beta   90.00
_cell.angle_gamma   90.00
#
_symmetry.space_group_name_H-M   'P 1'
#
loop_
_entity.id
_entity.type
_entity.pdbx_description
1 polymer ?
#
loop_
_entity_poly.entity_id
_entity_poly.type
_entity_poly.pdbx_seq_one_letter_code
_entity_poly.pdbx_strand_id
1 'polypeptide(L)'
;MYDFSHVAIAAPSESDMRASTLPKSSPSVNARIADHLFATLQGQNNLVFAPARNLVETLADGLRSRSEDAGLPNEFFPHHGSLSKDLREPLEIRLKDEHLPTTAVCTSTLELGIDIGSIASWTSDERG
;
A
#
# COMPACT_ATOMS: atom_id res chain seq x y z
N MET A 1 28.75 -43.43 -22.47
CA MET A 1 28.92 -41.97 -22.54
C MET A 1 27.90 -41.46 -23.53
N TYR A 2 26.98 -40.59 -23.10
CA TYR A 2 25.75 -40.24 -23.82
C TYR A 2 26.01 -39.43 -25.10
N ASP A 3 25.28 -39.79 -26.15
CA ASP A 3 25.10 -39.09 -27.43
C ASP A 3 23.81 -38.25 -27.35
N PHE A 4 23.83 -37.01 -27.86
CA PHE A 4 22.61 -36.27 -28.21
C PHE A 4 22.92 -35.26 -29.33
N SER A 5 22.70 -35.73 -30.55
CA SER A 5 22.51 -34.99 -31.79
C SER A 5 21.61 -33.75 -31.66
N HIS A 6 22.04 -32.66 -32.29
CA HIS A 6 21.28 -31.58 -32.92
C HIS A 6 19.79 -31.42 -32.55
N VAL A 7 19.49 -30.34 -31.83
CA VAL A 7 18.20 -29.62 -31.98
C VAL A 7 18.54 -28.20 -32.41
N ALA A 8 18.22 -27.87 -33.66
CA ALA A 8 18.26 -26.51 -34.16
C ALA A 8 17.14 -25.71 -33.48
N ILE A 9 17.52 -24.77 -32.62
CA ILE A 9 16.58 -23.76 -32.09
C ILE A 9 16.40 -22.74 -33.20
N ALA A 10 15.24 -22.73 -33.84
CA ALA A 10 14.88 -21.70 -34.80
C ALA A 10 14.95 -20.34 -34.11
N ALA A 11 15.71 -19.40 -34.69
CA ALA A 11 15.68 -18.01 -34.26
C ALA A 11 14.25 -17.47 -34.45
N PRO A 12 13.66 -16.77 -33.46
CA PRO A 12 12.35 -16.17 -33.63
C PRO A 12 12.42 -15.10 -34.74
N SER A 13 11.46 -15.11 -35.65
CA SER A 13 11.35 -14.14 -36.74
C SER A 13 11.09 -12.73 -36.20
N GLU A 14 11.64 -11.70 -36.85
CA GLU A 14 11.59 -10.28 -36.44
C GLU A 14 10.17 -9.65 -36.31
N SER A 15 9.09 -10.39 -36.49
CA SER A 15 7.73 -9.85 -36.52
C SER A 15 7.00 -9.81 -35.18
N ASP A 16 7.62 -10.23 -34.06
CA ASP A 16 6.96 -10.19 -32.74
C ASP A 16 7.27 -8.89 -31.99
N MET A 17 6.76 -7.80 -32.56
CA MET A 17 6.62 -6.51 -31.90
C MET A 17 5.50 -6.61 -30.85
N ARG A 18 5.81 -6.93 -29.57
CA ARG A 18 4.87 -6.77 -28.44
C ARG A 18 5.53 -6.89 -27.06
N ALA A 19 5.35 -5.83 -26.26
CA ALA A 19 5.61 -5.72 -24.82
C ALA A 19 7.04 -6.05 -24.34
N SER A 20 7.81 -4.98 -24.07
CA SER A 20 9.01 -5.04 -23.22
C SER A 20 8.59 -5.50 -21.82
N THR A 21 8.52 -6.82 -21.63
CA THR A 21 8.31 -7.42 -20.31
C THR A 21 9.69 -7.61 -19.71
N LEU A 22 10.30 -6.48 -19.32
CA LEU A 22 11.41 -6.52 -18.38
C LEU A 22 10.92 -7.33 -17.16
N PRO A 23 11.70 -8.30 -16.67
CA PRO A 23 11.32 -9.04 -15.48
C PRO A 23 11.10 -8.01 -14.37
N LYS A 24 9.89 -7.97 -13.80
CA LYS A 24 9.58 -7.13 -12.63
C LYS A 24 10.64 -7.46 -11.59
N SER A 25 11.53 -6.50 -11.33
CA SER A 25 12.45 -6.57 -10.20
C SER A 25 11.66 -6.95 -8.96
N SER A 26 12.25 -7.75 -8.07
CA SER A 26 11.63 -8.14 -6.80
C SER A 26 10.90 -6.95 -6.16
N PRO A 27 9.67 -7.13 -5.64
CA PRO A 27 8.88 -6.03 -5.11
C PRO A 27 9.67 -5.26 -4.06
N SER A 28 9.56 -3.93 -4.09
CA SER A 28 10.23 -3.07 -3.12
C SER A 28 9.80 -3.43 -1.69
N VAL A 29 10.62 -3.09 -0.71
CA VAL A 29 10.27 -3.29 0.71
C VAL A 29 8.92 -2.65 1.04
N ASN A 30 8.68 -1.43 0.55
CA ASN A 30 7.41 -0.72 0.76
C ASN A 30 6.23 -1.44 0.11
N ALA A 31 6.41 -2.05 -1.06
CA ALA A 31 5.36 -2.84 -1.70
C ALA A 31 5.00 -4.07 -0.84
N ARG A 32 5.99 -4.77 -0.28
CA ARG A 32 5.75 -5.92 0.60
C ARG A 32 5.07 -5.52 1.91
N ILE A 33 5.43 -4.35 2.46
CA ILE A 33 4.75 -3.78 3.64
C ILE A 33 3.30 -3.46 3.28
N ALA A 34 3.04 -2.81 2.15
CA ALA A 34 1.69 -2.50 1.69
C ALA A 34 0.85 -3.77 1.46
N ASP A 35 1.43 -4.86 0.94
CA ASP A 35 0.74 -6.16 0.82
C ASP A 35 0.29 -6.67 2.19
N HIS A 36 1.19 -6.63 3.18
CA HIS A 36 0.89 -7.12 4.52
C HIS A 36 -0.14 -6.25 5.25
N LEU A 37 -0.01 -4.93 5.14
CA LEU A 37 -0.96 -3.98 5.72
C LEU A 37 -2.34 -4.13 5.09
N PHE A 38 -2.42 -4.25 3.76
CA PHE A 38 -3.70 -4.46 3.07
C PHE A 38 -4.39 -5.73 3.56
N ALA A 39 -3.68 -6.86 3.59
CA ALA A 39 -4.24 -8.14 4.03
C ALA A 39 -4.70 -8.13 5.50
N THR A 40 -4.13 -7.27 6.33
CA THR A 40 -4.37 -7.23 7.78
C THR A 40 -5.43 -6.21 8.18
N LEU A 41 -5.49 -5.07 7.48
CA LEU A 41 -6.24 -3.88 7.91
C LEU A 41 -7.51 -3.62 7.09
N GLN A 42 -7.66 -4.27 5.94
CA GLN A 42 -8.85 -4.13 5.10
C GLN A 42 -10.13 -4.48 5.87
N GLY A 43 -11.17 -3.66 5.73
CA GLY A 43 -12.46 -3.85 6.40
C GLY A 43 -12.47 -3.44 7.87
N GLN A 44 -11.40 -2.82 8.37
CA GLN A 44 -11.26 -2.34 9.75
C GLN A 44 -10.90 -0.86 9.80
N ASN A 45 -11.09 -0.27 10.98
CA ASN A 45 -10.63 1.08 11.29
C ASN A 45 -9.24 1.00 11.91
N ASN A 46 -8.25 1.69 11.33
CA ASN A 46 -6.84 1.60 11.75
C ASN A 46 -6.10 2.95 11.69
N LEU A 47 -5.09 3.10 12.53
CA LEU A 47 -4.08 4.16 12.42
C LEU A 47 -2.71 3.51 12.20
N VAL A 48 -2.08 3.83 11.08
CA VAL A 48 -0.76 3.32 10.70
C VAL A 48 0.24 4.47 10.78
N PHE A 49 1.27 4.31 11.61
CA PHE A 49 2.28 5.35 11.78
C PHE A 49 3.54 5.05 10.96
N ALA A 50 3.93 5.99 10.10
CA ALA A 50 5.18 5.93 9.34
C ALA A 50 6.11 7.11 9.71
N PRO A 51 7.44 6.89 9.76
CA PRO A 51 8.40 7.89 10.25
C PRO A 51 8.56 9.13 9.36
N ALA A 52 8.07 9.08 8.11
CA ALA A 52 8.30 10.14 7.14
C ALA A 52 7.10 10.36 6.22
N ARG A 53 6.86 11.62 5.81
CA ARG A 53 5.71 12.00 4.97
C ARG A 53 5.74 11.33 3.60
N ASN A 54 6.91 11.24 2.98
CA ASN A 54 7.06 10.54 1.70
C ASN A 54 6.69 9.06 1.82
N LEU A 55 6.99 8.42 2.96
CA LEU A 55 6.61 7.03 3.21
C LEU A 55 5.10 6.89 3.46
N VAL A 56 4.48 7.84 4.16
CA VAL A 56 3.01 7.92 4.30
C VAL A 56 2.34 7.92 2.93
N GLU A 57 2.75 8.82 2.04
CA GLU A 57 2.20 8.93 0.68
C GLU A 57 2.46 7.64 -0.12
N THR A 58 3.68 7.10 -0.06
CA THR A 58 4.05 5.87 -0.79
C THR A 58 3.21 4.67 -0.32
N LEU A 59 2.99 4.52 0.98
CA LEU A 59 2.19 3.43 1.53
C LEU A 59 0.70 3.63 1.22
N ALA A 60 0.16 4.84 1.38
CA ALA A 60 -1.23 5.13 1.09
C ALA A 60 -1.56 4.90 -0.40
N ASP A 61 -0.69 5.32 -1.31
CA ASP A 61 -0.83 5.08 -2.75
C ASP A 61 -0.75 3.58 -3.09
N GLY A 62 0.21 2.87 -2.50
CA GLY A 62 0.34 1.42 -2.65
C GLY A 62 -0.88 0.64 -2.13
N LEU A 63 -1.45 1.07 -1.00
CA LEU A 63 -2.65 0.47 -0.43
C LEU A 63 -3.89 0.76 -1.28
N ARG A 64 -4.02 2.00 -1.77
CA ARG A 64 -5.08 2.39 -2.69
C ARG A 64 -5.05 1.55 -3.97
N SER A 65 -3.88 1.38 -4.58
CA SER A 65 -3.72 0.51 -5.76
C SER A 65 -4.21 -0.91 -5.49
N ARG A 66 -4.00 -1.44 -4.28
CA ARG A 66 -4.48 -2.78 -3.90
C ARG A 66 -5.99 -2.83 -3.70
N SER A 67 -6.60 -1.78 -3.14
CA SER A 67 -8.07 -1.65 -3.10
C SER A 67 -8.64 -1.66 -4.52
N GLU A 68 -8.04 -0.89 -5.43
CA GLU A 68 -8.46 -0.81 -6.83
C GLU A 68 -8.30 -2.17 -7.55
N ASP A 69 -7.15 -2.84 -7.39
CA ASP A 69 -6.89 -4.17 -7.96
C ASP A 69 -7.85 -5.25 -7.40
N ALA A 70 -8.26 -5.12 -6.14
CA ALA A 70 -9.23 -6.01 -5.50
C ALA A 70 -10.70 -5.68 -5.82
N GLY A 71 -10.96 -4.57 -6.52
CA GLY A 71 -12.32 -4.09 -6.81
C GLY A 71 -13.07 -3.59 -5.58
N LEU A 72 -12.34 -3.12 -4.56
CA LEU A 72 -12.86 -2.64 -3.29
C LEU A 72 -12.84 -1.10 -3.22
N PRO A 73 -13.75 -0.49 -2.45
CA PRO A 73 -13.65 0.94 -2.16
C PRO A 73 -12.31 1.25 -1.47
N ASN A 74 -11.76 2.44 -1.74
CA ASN A 74 -10.55 2.85 -1.04
C ASN A 74 -10.88 3.12 0.43
N GLU A 75 -10.16 2.42 1.31
CA GLU A 75 -10.25 2.56 2.77
C GLU A 75 -8.99 3.22 3.35
N PHE A 76 -7.96 3.43 2.53
CA PHE A 76 -6.63 3.86 2.97
C PHE A 76 -6.35 5.31 2.55
N PHE A 77 -6.05 6.17 3.52
CA PHE A 77 -5.88 7.61 3.28
C PHE A 77 -4.63 8.15 3.98
N PRO A 78 -3.82 8.99 3.32
CA PRO A 78 -2.72 9.68 3.98
C PRO A 78 -3.26 10.77 4.92
N HIS A 79 -2.58 10.98 6.04
CA HIS A 79 -2.91 12.02 7.00
C HIS A 79 -1.66 12.66 7.59
N HIS A 80 -1.39 13.92 7.21
CA HIS A 80 -0.29 14.71 7.76
C HIS A 80 -0.58 16.21 7.68
N GLY A 81 0.09 17.02 8.49
CA GLY A 81 -0.19 18.47 8.63
C GLY A 81 0.02 19.29 7.36
N SER A 82 0.70 18.75 6.34
CA SER A 82 0.84 19.39 5.02
C SER A 82 -0.30 19.07 4.05
N LEU A 83 -1.27 18.22 4.41
CA LEU A 83 -2.46 17.97 3.59
C LEU A 83 -3.41 19.17 3.69
N SER A 84 -4.05 19.48 2.56
CA SER A 84 -5.06 20.54 2.50
C SER A 84 -6.23 20.23 3.44
N LYS A 85 -6.87 21.29 3.91
CA LYS A 85 -8.04 21.18 4.80
C LYS A 85 -9.16 20.33 4.18
N ASP A 86 -9.38 20.49 2.88
CA ASP A 86 -10.41 19.78 2.10
C ASP A 86 -10.18 18.26 2.04
N LEU A 87 -8.95 17.78 2.26
CA LEU A 87 -8.63 16.35 2.34
C LEU A 87 -8.61 15.85 3.78
N ARG A 88 -8.26 16.70 4.75
CA ARG A 88 -8.23 16.33 6.17
C ARG A 88 -9.61 16.23 6.79
N GLU A 89 -10.48 17.21 6.58
CA GLU A 89 -11.80 17.25 7.25
C GLU A 89 -12.68 16.04 6.91
N PRO A 90 -12.84 15.61 5.64
CA PRO A 90 -13.64 14.43 5.32
C PRO A 90 -13.08 13.15 5.95
N LEU A 91 -11.74 13.03 6.00
CA LEU A 91 -11.08 11.88 6.63
C LEU A 91 -11.31 11.87 8.15
N GLU A 92 -11.18 13.02 8.81
CA GLU A 92 -11.43 13.15 10.26
C GLU A 92 -12.89 12.87 10.61
N ILE A 93 -13.85 13.27 9.76
CA ILE A 93 -15.26 12.92 9.92
C ILE A 93 -15.46 11.41 9.74
N ARG A 94 -14.88 10.83 8.69
CA ARG A 94 -14.98 9.40 8.40
C ARG A 94 -14.37 8.54 9.50
N LEU A 95 -13.25 8.96 10.09
CA LEU A 95 -12.62 8.28 11.23
C LEU A 95 -13.46 8.32 12.51
N LYS A 96 -14.33 9.33 12.68
CA LYS A 96 -15.30 9.40 13.79
C LYS A 96 -16.55 8.56 13.54
N ASP A 97 -16.83 8.23 12.29
CA ASP A 97 -17.96 7.41 11.88
C ASP A 97 -17.51 5.95 11.72
N GLU A 98 -17.65 5.17 12.80
CA GLU A 98 -17.19 3.78 12.87
C GLU A 98 -17.85 2.83 11.85
N HIS A 99 -18.89 3.28 11.12
CA HIS A 99 -19.60 2.46 10.13
C HIS A 99 -18.83 2.26 8.83
N LEU A 100 -17.80 3.07 8.55
CA LEU A 100 -17.00 2.97 7.34
C LEU A 100 -15.57 2.54 7.66
N PRO A 101 -15.12 1.36 7.20
CA PRO A 101 -13.73 0.96 7.28
C PRO A 101 -12.80 2.05 6.74
N THR A 102 -11.89 2.48 7.62
CA THR A 102 -11.01 3.62 7.37
C THR A 102 -9.67 3.42 8.06
N THR A 103 -8.63 3.31 7.25
CA THR A 103 -7.25 3.27 7.71
C THR A 103 -6.56 4.58 7.33
N ALA A 104 -6.14 5.35 8.34
CA ALA A 104 -5.31 6.53 8.10
C ALA A 104 -3.83 6.20 8.29
N VAL A 105 -3.02 6.55 7.29
CA VAL A 105 -1.56 6.45 7.35
C VAL A 105 -1.01 7.83 7.72
N CYS A 106 -0.34 7.94 8.85
CA CYS A 106 0.08 9.22 9.41
C CYS A 106 1.52 9.23 9.92
N THR A 107 2.07 10.43 10.09
CA THR A 107 3.34 10.61 10.81
C THR A 107 3.08 10.73 12.30
N SER A 108 3.92 10.12 13.15
CA SER A 108 3.81 10.11 14.61
C SER A 108 3.77 11.50 15.28
N THR A 109 4.15 12.56 14.57
CA THR A 109 4.15 13.93 15.09
C THR A 109 2.80 14.63 14.98
N LEU A 110 1.78 14.00 14.40
CA LEU A 110 0.43 14.58 14.45
C LEU A 110 -0.25 14.16 15.75
N GLU A 111 -0.40 15.12 16.65
CA GLU A 111 -1.49 15.07 17.64
C GLU A 111 -2.80 15.12 16.87
N LEU A 112 -3.26 13.95 16.46
CA LEU A 112 -4.61 13.73 16.01
C LEU A 112 -5.51 14.04 17.21
N GLY A 113 -5.99 15.28 17.33
CA GLY A 113 -6.93 15.76 18.35
C GLY A 113 -8.33 15.12 18.25
N ILE A 114 -8.39 13.91 17.72
CA ILE A 114 -9.55 13.05 17.59
C ILE A 114 -9.43 11.99 18.68
N ASP A 115 -10.29 12.11 19.69
CA ASP A 115 -10.52 11.11 20.72
C ASP A 115 -11.17 9.88 20.05
N ILE A 116 -10.35 9.05 19.39
CA ILE A 116 -10.85 7.82 18.78
C ILE A 116 -10.54 6.65 19.69
N GLY A 117 -11.40 6.48 20.68
CA GLY A 117 -11.47 5.26 21.46
C GLY A 117 -11.75 4.07 20.53
N SER A 118 -10.83 3.11 20.50
CA SER A 118 -10.94 1.76 19.92
C SER A 118 -10.20 1.45 18.61
N ILE A 119 -9.37 2.33 18.07
CA ILE A 119 -8.56 1.97 16.88
C ILE A 119 -7.31 1.17 17.28
N ALA A 120 -7.09 0.01 16.67
CA ALA A 120 -5.83 -0.72 16.79
C ALA A 120 -4.70 0.09 16.13
N SER A 121 -3.72 0.54 16.93
CA SER A 121 -2.52 1.20 16.43
C SER A 121 -1.44 0.17 16.10
N TRP A 122 -1.03 0.12 14.84
CA TRP A 122 0.10 -0.69 14.41
C TRP A 122 1.33 0.20 14.27
N THR A 123 2.19 0.15 15.30
CA THR A 123 3.54 0.72 15.27
C THR A 123 4.51 -0.45 15.12
N SER A 124 5.37 -0.40 14.10
CA SER A 124 6.52 -1.30 14.03
C SER A 124 7.57 -0.82 15.05
N ASP A 125 7.27 -0.92 16.34
CA ASP A 125 8.24 -0.69 17.40
C ASP A 125 9.06 -1.97 17.65
N GLU A 126 10.31 -1.75 17.97
CA GLU A 126 11.39 -2.72 18.00
C GLU A 126 11.57 -3.25 19.43
N ARG A 127 11.49 -4.60 19.55
CA ARG A 127 11.84 -5.49 20.67
C ARG A 127 10.70 -5.97 21.58
N GLY A 128 10.71 -7.29 21.80
CA GLY A 128 9.92 -8.05 22.76
C GLY A 128 9.94 -9.52 22.42
#